data_AF-A0A0W8CIB8-F1
#
_entry.id   AF-A0A0W8CIB8-F1
#
_cell.length_a   1.000
_cell.length_b   1.000
_cell.length_c   1.000
_cell.angle_alpha   90.00
_cell.angle_beta   90.00
_cell.angle_gamma   90.00
#
_symmetry.space_group_name_H-M   'P 1'
#
loop_
_entity.id
_entity.type
_entity.pdbx_description
1 polymer ?
#
loop_
_entity_poly.entity_id
_entity_poly.type
_entity_poly.pdbx_seq_one_letter_code
_entity_poly.pdbx_strand_id
1 'polypeptide(L)'
;MDSVAGQGHLDAVKWLHRNRPEGCTSAAMTNAASNGHLAVVKYLHTNLKQQATNAAITAAATNGHLRIVEYLHENRSERCSSDAVKSAETNGHRAVAEFLLKHQECRLAYESDKMRTGGNSSLVREVKLQNAIDTTICDGDVREKRNNCKEQAQSEEDGGAQVKQEYHAENNVANIKASTCDDRQETELRLRIRTEIEEEMKVKLRAEIRAELLAEIDDL
;
A
#
# COMPACT_ATOMS: atom_id res chain seq x y z
N MET A 1 -22.45 -23.98 -9.67
CA MET A 1 -22.61 -22.59 -9.20
C MET A 1 -21.65 -21.64 -9.90
N ASP A 2 -20.40 -22.04 -10.10
CA ASP A 2 -19.31 -21.19 -10.64
C ASP A 2 -19.61 -20.56 -12.01
N SER A 3 -20.14 -21.32 -12.97
CA SER A 3 -20.51 -20.78 -14.29
C SER A 3 -21.62 -19.73 -14.20
N VAL A 4 -22.60 -19.94 -13.32
CA VAL A 4 -23.73 -19.01 -13.10
C VAL A 4 -23.24 -17.72 -12.45
N ALA A 5 -22.29 -17.83 -11.51
CA ALA A 5 -21.64 -16.67 -10.91
C ALA A 5 -20.84 -15.86 -11.94
N GLY A 6 -20.11 -16.55 -12.82
CA GLY A 6 -19.38 -15.94 -13.93
C GLY A 6 -20.28 -15.23 -14.95
N GLN A 7 -21.53 -15.64 -15.11
CA GLN A 7 -22.50 -14.99 -16.01
C GLN A 7 -23.29 -13.84 -15.36
N GLY A 8 -23.09 -13.59 -14.06
CA GLY A 8 -23.74 -12.48 -13.37
C GLY A 8 -25.19 -12.75 -12.94
N HIS A 9 -25.67 -13.99 -13.04
CA HIS A 9 -27.04 -14.36 -12.69
C HIS A 9 -27.23 -14.51 -11.17
N LEU A 10 -27.31 -13.37 -10.46
CA LEU A 10 -27.41 -13.32 -9.00
C LEU A 10 -28.57 -14.16 -8.44
N ASP A 11 -29.75 -14.11 -9.06
CA ASP A 11 -30.92 -14.83 -8.56
C ASP A 11 -30.77 -16.34 -8.71
N ALA A 12 -30.13 -16.80 -9.79
CA ALA A 12 -29.77 -18.19 -9.96
C ALA A 12 -28.68 -18.62 -8.95
N VAL A 13 -27.72 -17.76 -8.62
CA VAL A 13 -26.74 -18.02 -7.54
C VAL A 13 -27.44 -18.15 -6.18
N LYS A 14 -28.36 -17.25 -5.84
CA LYS A 14 -29.16 -17.32 -4.61
C LYS A 14 -29.99 -18.60 -4.56
N TRP A 15 -30.64 -18.95 -5.67
CA TRP A 15 -31.45 -20.15 -5.77
C TRP A 15 -30.59 -21.41 -5.60
N LEU A 16 -29.47 -21.49 -6.31
CA LEU A 16 -28.53 -22.62 -6.18
C LEU A 16 -28.01 -22.74 -4.75
N HIS A 17 -27.67 -21.63 -4.09
CA HIS A 17 -27.18 -21.67 -2.71
C HIS A 17 -28.21 -22.23 -1.73
N ARG A 18 -29.49 -21.89 -1.91
CA ARG A 18 -30.58 -22.35 -1.02
C ARG A 18 -31.02 -23.78 -1.30
N ASN A 19 -30.91 -24.24 -2.54
CA ASN A 19 -31.51 -25.52 -2.99
C ASN A 19 -30.48 -26.63 -3.24
N ARG A 20 -29.17 -26.32 -3.20
CA ARG A 20 -28.11 -27.28 -3.50
C ARG A 20 -26.98 -27.25 -2.46
N PRO A 21 -26.50 -28.41 -1.99
CA PRO A 21 -25.42 -28.48 -1.02
C PRO A 21 -24.02 -28.40 -1.65
N GLU A 22 -23.90 -28.43 -2.99
CA GLU A 22 -22.61 -28.56 -3.68
C GLU A 22 -21.69 -27.31 -3.52
N GLY A 23 -22.22 -26.17 -3.07
CA GLY A 23 -21.46 -24.97 -2.73
C GLY A 23 -20.86 -24.22 -3.94
N CYS A 24 -19.94 -23.29 -3.65
CA CYS A 24 -19.14 -22.58 -4.65
C CYS A 24 -17.65 -22.84 -4.43
N THR A 25 -16.89 -22.86 -5.52
CA THR A 25 -15.42 -22.86 -5.45
C THR A 25 -14.88 -21.43 -5.49
N SER A 26 -13.56 -21.27 -5.34
CA SER A 26 -12.89 -19.98 -5.55
C SER A 26 -13.03 -19.48 -6.99
N ALA A 27 -13.26 -20.37 -7.97
CA ALA A 27 -13.50 -20.01 -9.36
C ALA A 27 -14.78 -19.19 -9.54
N ALA A 28 -15.81 -19.37 -8.71
CA ALA A 28 -17.00 -18.54 -8.74
C ALA A 28 -16.68 -17.06 -8.50
N MET A 29 -15.82 -16.77 -7.52
CA MET A 29 -15.39 -15.41 -7.18
C MET A 29 -14.55 -14.82 -8.31
N THR A 30 -13.54 -15.57 -8.76
CA THR A 30 -12.64 -15.12 -9.83
C THR A 30 -13.39 -14.86 -11.14
N ASN A 31 -14.30 -15.75 -11.56
CA ASN A 31 -15.07 -15.57 -12.79
C ASN A 31 -16.04 -14.39 -12.69
N ALA A 32 -16.73 -14.22 -11.55
CA ALA A 32 -17.62 -13.08 -11.33
C ALA A 32 -16.83 -11.76 -11.33
N ALA A 33 -15.63 -11.75 -10.72
CA ALA A 33 -14.74 -10.59 -10.68
C ALA A 33 -14.17 -10.27 -12.07
N SER A 34 -13.77 -11.28 -12.84
CA SER A 34 -13.25 -11.15 -14.20
C SER A 34 -14.27 -10.57 -15.18
N ASN A 35 -15.56 -10.85 -14.98
CA ASN A 35 -16.64 -10.43 -15.87
C ASN A 35 -17.40 -9.18 -15.37
N GLY A 36 -16.93 -8.54 -14.29
CA GLY A 36 -17.51 -7.27 -13.86
C GLY A 36 -18.80 -7.38 -13.03
N HIS A 37 -19.12 -8.56 -12.50
CA HIS A 37 -20.37 -8.81 -11.78
C HIS A 37 -20.27 -8.50 -10.28
N LEU A 38 -20.19 -7.21 -9.92
CA LEU A 38 -20.05 -6.74 -8.54
C LEU A 38 -21.12 -7.29 -7.59
N ALA A 39 -22.39 -7.36 -8.02
CA ALA A 39 -23.48 -7.85 -7.17
C ALA A 39 -23.30 -9.32 -6.78
N VAL A 40 -22.79 -10.15 -7.70
CA VAL A 40 -22.45 -11.55 -7.44
C VAL A 40 -21.24 -11.63 -6.52
N VAL A 41 -20.19 -10.86 -6.77
CA VAL A 41 -18.98 -10.80 -5.91
C VAL A 41 -19.36 -10.48 -4.46
N LYS A 42 -20.17 -9.43 -4.24
CA LYS A 42 -20.67 -9.08 -2.89
C LYS A 42 -21.43 -10.23 -2.25
N TYR A 43 -22.35 -10.86 -3.00
CA TYR A 43 -23.14 -11.96 -2.47
C TYR A 43 -22.27 -13.16 -2.07
N LEU A 44 -21.32 -13.56 -2.93
CA LEU A 44 -20.39 -14.65 -2.67
C LEU A 44 -19.49 -14.36 -1.46
N HIS A 45 -19.05 -13.10 -1.30
CA HIS A 45 -18.20 -12.73 -0.17
C HIS A 45 -18.98 -12.71 1.15
N THR A 46 -20.14 -12.05 1.19
CA THR A 46 -20.88 -11.85 2.46
C THR A 46 -21.72 -13.05 2.89
N ASN A 47 -22.37 -13.75 1.95
CA ASN A 47 -23.32 -14.82 2.29
C ASN A 47 -22.63 -16.19 2.32
N LEU A 48 -21.77 -16.44 1.33
CA LEU A 48 -21.02 -17.71 1.22
C LEU A 48 -19.68 -17.66 1.96
N LYS A 49 -19.33 -16.52 2.57
CA LYS A 49 -18.05 -16.30 3.29
C LYS A 49 -16.83 -16.64 2.43
N GLN A 50 -16.95 -16.49 1.11
CA GLN A 50 -15.86 -16.81 0.22
C GLN A 50 -14.76 -15.76 0.32
N GLN A 51 -13.51 -16.22 0.39
CA GLN A 51 -12.36 -15.34 0.55
C GLN A 51 -12.11 -14.51 -0.71
N ALA A 52 -11.72 -13.25 -0.51
CA ALA A 52 -11.20 -12.40 -1.56
C ALA A 52 -9.74 -12.79 -1.82
N THR A 53 -9.51 -13.59 -2.86
CA THR A 53 -8.18 -14.07 -3.24
C THR A 53 -7.46 -13.07 -4.15
N ASN A 54 -6.13 -13.09 -4.15
CA ASN A 54 -5.33 -12.31 -5.09
C ASN A 54 -5.70 -12.61 -6.56
N ALA A 55 -6.06 -13.86 -6.88
CA ALA A 55 -6.50 -14.24 -8.22
C ALA A 55 -7.76 -13.47 -8.68
N ALA A 56 -8.73 -13.26 -7.78
CA ALA A 56 -9.94 -12.50 -8.11
C ALA A 56 -9.65 -11.02 -8.35
N ILE A 57 -8.74 -10.42 -7.55
CA ILE A 57 -8.29 -9.03 -7.74
C ILE A 57 -7.53 -8.89 -9.06
N THR A 58 -6.57 -9.78 -9.35
CA THR A 58 -5.81 -9.77 -10.60
C THR A 58 -6.74 -9.94 -11.82
N ALA A 59 -7.74 -10.82 -11.74
CA ALA A 59 -8.72 -11.00 -12.81
C ALA A 59 -9.59 -9.74 -13.03
N ALA A 60 -10.06 -9.10 -11.96
CA ALA A 60 -10.78 -7.84 -12.06
C ALA A 60 -9.88 -6.71 -12.60
N ALA A 61 -8.61 -6.68 -12.21
CA ALA A 61 -7.65 -5.69 -12.66
C ALA A 61 -7.26 -5.85 -14.13
N THR A 62 -7.12 -7.10 -14.58
CA THR A 62 -6.87 -7.48 -15.98
C THR A 62 -7.96 -6.97 -16.92
N ASN A 63 -9.22 -6.93 -16.45
CA ASN A 63 -10.38 -6.49 -17.23
C ASN A 63 -10.85 -5.06 -16.88
N GLY A 64 -10.10 -4.35 -16.02
CA GLY A 64 -10.37 -2.93 -15.71
C GLY A 64 -11.56 -2.67 -14.81
N HIS A 65 -12.03 -3.66 -14.04
CA HIS A 65 -13.19 -3.55 -13.17
C HIS A 65 -12.87 -2.87 -11.83
N LEU A 66 -12.64 -1.55 -11.86
CA LEU A 66 -12.23 -0.74 -10.71
C LEU A 66 -13.10 -0.96 -9.46
N ARG A 67 -14.43 -0.90 -9.58
CA ARG A 67 -15.35 -1.04 -8.44
C ARG A 67 -15.25 -2.40 -7.73
N ILE A 68 -14.86 -3.44 -8.47
CA ILE A 68 -14.65 -4.77 -7.90
C ILE A 68 -13.30 -4.82 -7.21
N VAL A 69 -12.26 -4.22 -7.81
CA VAL A 69 -10.94 -4.11 -7.18
C VAL A 69 -11.03 -3.33 -5.87
N GLU A 70 -11.75 -2.21 -5.82
CA GLU A 70 -12.02 -1.46 -4.59
C GLU A 70 -12.65 -2.34 -3.51
N TYR A 71 -13.77 -2.99 -3.86
CA TYR A 71 -14.49 -3.84 -2.92
C TYR A 71 -13.65 -5.02 -2.40
N LEU A 72 -12.94 -5.71 -3.30
CA LEU A 72 -12.10 -6.85 -2.92
C LEU A 72 -10.86 -6.39 -2.13
N HIS A 73 -10.30 -5.23 -2.44
CA HIS A 73 -9.14 -4.69 -1.72
C HIS A 73 -9.48 -4.33 -0.27
N GLU A 74 -10.65 -3.75 -0.03
CA GLU A 74 -11.15 -3.43 1.32
C GLU A 74 -11.47 -4.67 2.16
N ASN A 75 -11.82 -5.79 1.51
CA ASN A 75 -12.30 -7.01 2.17
C ASN A 75 -11.32 -8.20 2.08
N ARG A 76 -10.05 -7.94 1.75
CA ARG A 76 -9.04 -9.00 1.61
C ARG A 76 -8.40 -9.37 2.93
N SER A 77 -8.00 -10.64 3.03
CA SER A 77 -7.12 -11.16 4.09
C SER A 77 -5.67 -11.38 3.63
N GLU A 78 -5.43 -11.42 2.31
CA GLU A 78 -4.13 -11.71 1.72
C GLU A 78 -3.31 -10.44 1.46
N ARG A 79 -1.97 -10.58 1.46
CA ARG A 79 -1.05 -9.52 1.02
C ARG A 79 -1.25 -9.22 -0.47
N CYS A 80 -0.99 -7.98 -0.87
CA CYS A 80 -1.12 -7.58 -2.28
C CYS A 80 -0.15 -8.32 -3.18
N SER A 81 -0.65 -8.87 -4.29
CA SER A 81 0.20 -9.32 -5.39
C SER A 81 0.57 -8.16 -6.32
N SER A 82 1.82 -8.14 -6.76
CA SER A 82 2.34 -7.28 -7.84
C SER A 82 1.66 -7.56 -9.18
N ASP A 83 1.13 -8.77 -9.37
CA ASP A 83 0.50 -9.21 -10.63
C ASP A 83 -0.73 -8.38 -10.97
N ALA A 84 -1.51 -7.96 -9.97
CA ALA A 84 -2.69 -7.14 -10.21
C ALA A 84 -2.32 -5.78 -10.83
N VAL A 85 -1.22 -5.16 -10.36
CA VAL A 85 -0.72 -3.90 -10.91
C VAL A 85 -0.16 -4.11 -12.31
N LYS A 86 0.69 -5.12 -12.51
CA LYS A 86 1.25 -5.47 -13.83
C LYS A 86 0.15 -5.72 -14.85
N SER A 87 -0.84 -6.53 -14.51
CA SER A 87 -1.98 -6.84 -15.37
C SER A 87 -2.83 -5.61 -15.70
N ALA A 88 -3.04 -4.70 -14.74
CA ALA A 88 -3.73 -3.45 -15.01
C ALA A 88 -2.93 -2.56 -15.98
N GLU A 89 -1.61 -2.47 -15.82
CA GLU A 89 -0.73 -1.70 -16.71
C GLU A 89 -0.67 -2.29 -18.13
N THR A 90 -0.47 -3.60 -18.26
CA THR A 90 -0.34 -4.28 -19.56
C THR A 90 -1.61 -4.17 -20.40
N ASN A 91 -2.79 -4.13 -19.75
CA ASN A 91 -4.09 -3.98 -20.41
C ASN A 91 -4.56 -2.52 -20.53
N GLY A 92 -3.74 -1.55 -20.10
CA GLY A 92 -4.05 -0.12 -20.22
C GLY A 92 -5.12 0.40 -19.23
N HIS A 93 -5.42 -0.35 -18.17
CA HIS A 93 -6.39 0.02 -17.15
C HIS A 93 -5.79 0.97 -16.10
N ARG A 94 -5.44 2.18 -16.54
CA ARG A 94 -4.74 3.20 -15.72
C ARG A 94 -5.42 3.48 -14.38
N ALA A 95 -6.75 3.59 -14.36
CA ALA A 95 -7.50 3.89 -13.14
C ALA A 95 -7.34 2.80 -12.07
N VAL A 96 -7.27 1.54 -12.48
CA VAL A 96 -7.05 0.41 -11.57
C VAL A 96 -5.61 0.38 -11.07
N ALA A 97 -4.63 0.57 -11.96
CA ALA A 97 -3.23 0.64 -11.59
C ALA A 97 -2.96 1.79 -10.60
N GLU A 98 -3.53 2.98 -10.86
CA GLU A 98 -3.43 4.15 -9.98
C GLU A 98 -4.05 3.89 -8.60
N PHE A 99 -5.23 3.27 -8.56
CA PHE A 99 -5.86 2.88 -7.30
C PHE A 99 -4.99 1.90 -6.49
N LEU A 100 -4.44 0.88 -7.14
CA LEU A 100 -3.59 -0.12 -6.48
C LEU A 100 -2.27 0.52 -5.99
N LEU A 101 -1.60 1.35 -6.81
CA LEU A 101 -0.35 2.02 -6.45
C LEU A 101 -0.52 3.10 -5.38
N LYS A 102 -1.75 3.61 -5.16
CA LYS A 102 -2.07 4.48 -4.03
C LYS A 102 -1.89 3.77 -2.69
N HIS A 103 -2.07 2.45 -2.65
CA HIS A 103 -1.93 1.65 -1.43
C HIS A 103 -0.48 1.17 -1.25
N GLN A 104 0.13 1.49 -0.10
CA GLN A 104 1.54 1.24 0.18
C GLN A 104 1.92 -0.24 0.03
N GLU A 105 1.07 -1.17 0.51
CA GLU A 105 1.34 -2.60 0.42
C GLU A 105 1.45 -3.10 -1.03
N CYS A 106 0.58 -2.60 -1.91
CA CYS A 106 0.58 -2.96 -3.33
C CYS A 106 1.74 -2.31 -4.08
N ARG A 107 2.11 -1.08 -3.69
CA ARG A 107 3.29 -0.39 -4.24
C ARG A 107 4.58 -1.14 -3.94
N LEU A 108 4.82 -1.50 -2.68
CA LEU A 108 6.03 -2.24 -2.28
C LEU A 108 6.12 -3.61 -2.96
N ALA A 109 5.01 -4.33 -3.07
CA ALA A 109 4.96 -5.59 -3.80
C ALA A 109 5.35 -5.41 -5.28
N TYR A 110 4.79 -4.41 -5.95
CA TYR A 110 5.10 -4.09 -7.34
C TYR A 110 6.57 -3.67 -7.56
N GLU A 111 7.11 -2.79 -6.72
CA GLU A 111 8.50 -2.33 -6.80
C GLU A 111 9.51 -3.46 -6.60
N SER A 112 9.26 -4.33 -5.61
CA SER A 112 10.13 -5.48 -5.33
C SER A 112 10.24 -6.45 -6.51
N ASP A 113 9.16 -6.58 -7.28
CA ASP A 113 9.10 -7.46 -8.45
C ASP A 113 9.73 -6.84 -9.70
N LYS A 114 9.56 -5.53 -9.89
CA LYS A 114 10.17 -4.79 -11.00
C LYS A 114 11.71 -4.89 -10.97
N MET A 115 12.29 -4.89 -9.76
CA MET A 115 13.73 -5.09 -9.56
C MET A 115 14.21 -6.51 -9.88
N ARG A 116 13.31 -7.51 -9.83
CA ARG A 116 13.61 -8.92 -10.14
C ARG A 116 13.53 -9.24 -11.63
N THR A 117 12.62 -8.60 -12.36
CA THR A 117 12.42 -8.81 -13.80
C THR A 117 13.30 -7.90 -14.67
N GLY A 118 13.86 -6.83 -14.09
CA GLY A 118 14.81 -5.93 -14.73
C GLY A 118 16.26 -6.43 -14.67
N GLY A 119 16.57 -7.53 -15.35
CA GLY A 119 17.96 -7.95 -15.58
C GLY A 119 18.67 -7.05 -16.60
N ASN A 120 19.65 -6.26 -16.15
CA ASN A 120 20.66 -5.55 -16.94
C ASN A 120 20.18 -4.75 -18.17
N SER A 121 19.67 -3.53 -17.96
CA SER A 121 19.74 -2.46 -18.97
C SER A 121 20.27 -1.20 -18.30
N SER A 122 21.60 -0.98 -18.42
CA SER A 122 22.41 0.25 -18.29
C SER A 122 22.13 1.33 -17.22
N LEU A 123 21.11 1.22 -16.37
CA LEU A 123 20.67 2.27 -15.43
C LEU A 123 20.91 1.92 -13.95
N VAL A 124 21.42 0.73 -13.64
CA VAL A 124 21.71 0.32 -12.24
C VAL A 124 22.98 0.99 -11.67
N ARG A 125 23.52 2.02 -12.34
CA ARG A 125 24.62 2.83 -11.79
C ARG A 125 24.16 4.03 -10.96
N GLU A 126 22.88 4.39 -10.96
CA GLU A 126 22.43 5.64 -10.32
C GLU A 126 21.53 5.48 -9.09
N VAL A 127 21.22 4.25 -8.67
CA VAL A 127 20.46 3.99 -7.43
C VAL A 127 21.32 3.40 -6.30
N LYS A 128 22.60 3.09 -6.56
CA LYS A 128 23.54 2.62 -5.53
C LYS A 128 24.27 3.72 -4.77
N LEU A 129 24.18 4.99 -5.20
CA LEU A 129 24.81 6.10 -4.46
C LEU A 129 23.88 6.76 -3.44
N GLN A 130 22.56 6.60 -3.53
CA GLN A 130 21.63 7.30 -2.63
C GLN A 130 21.38 6.55 -1.32
N ASN A 131 21.40 5.20 -1.33
CA ASN A 131 21.12 4.40 -0.12
C ASN A 131 22.37 4.04 0.72
N ALA A 132 23.54 4.57 0.36
CA ALA A 132 24.75 4.50 1.20
C ALA A 132 24.91 5.74 2.10
N ILE A 133 24.11 6.79 1.88
CA ILE A 133 24.18 8.05 2.65
C ILE A 133 23.28 8.00 3.89
N ASP A 134 22.23 7.16 3.90
CA ASP A 134 21.24 7.12 4.99
C ASP A 134 21.55 6.12 6.12
N THR A 135 22.56 5.26 5.98
CA THR A 135 22.94 4.27 7.01
C THR A 135 24.18 4.61 7.83
N THR A 136 24.79 5.78 7.62
CA THR A 136 25.95 6.24 8.42
C THR A 136 25.68 7.50 9.25
N ILE A 137 24.43 7.97 9.34
CA ILE A 137 24.06 9.16 10.14
C ILE A 137 22.95 8.81 11.15
N CYS A 138 22.99 7.63 11.76
CA CYS A 138 22.09 7.28 12.85
C CYS A 138 22.80 6.39 13.88
N ASP A 139 24.01 6.74 14.31
CA ASP A 139 24.57 6.29 15.60
C ASP A 139 25.69 7.23 16.04
N GLY A 140 25.50 7.89 17.19
CA GLY A 140 26.59 8.44 18.02
C GLY A 140 27.01 9.90 17.84
N ASP A 141 26.48 10.74 18.75
CA ASP A 141 27.13 11.91 19.37
C ASP A 141 27.47 13.18 18.58
N VAL A 142 26.60 14.18 18.79
CA VAL A 142 26.89 15.61 18.68
C VAL A 142 27.86 16.03 19.79
N ARG A 143 29.18 16.00 19.53
CA ARG A 143 30.20 16.96 20.00
C ARG A 143 31.58 16.38 19.71
N GLU A 144 32.52 17.26 19.39
CA GLU A 144 33.96 16.97 19.32
C GLU A 144 34.50 16.43 17.99
N LYS A 145 34.47 17.29 16.96
CA LYS A 145 35.56 17.45 15.96
C LYS A 145 35.38 18.71 15.09
N ARG A 146 34.97 19.82 15.71
CA ARG A 146 34.92 21.15 15.05
C ARG A 146 36.31 21.79 14.90
N ASN A 147 37.38 21.16 15.38
CA ASN A 147 38.72 21.72 15.37
C ASN A 147 39.74 20.73 14.79
N ASN A 148 39.65 20.37 13.50
CA ASN A 148 40.86 19.93 12.77
C ASN A 148 40.84 20.08 11.23
N CYS A 149 39.98 20.91 10.65
CA CYS A 149 40.04 21.23 9.21
C CYS A 149 39.91 22.73 8.98
N LYS A 150 40.76 23.50 9.67
CA LYS A 150 41.05 24.91 9.32
C LYS A 150 42.52 25.18 9.02
N GLU A 151 43.36 24.16 8.97
CA GLU A 151 44.77 24.29 8.58
C GLU A 151 45.08 23.25 7.50
N GLN A 152 44.80 23.62 6.26
CA GLN A 152 45.52 23.25 5.04
C GLN A 152 44.73 23.79 3.84
N ALA A 153 44.60 25.11 3.80
CA ALA A 153 44.22 25.84 2.60
C ALA A 153 45.36 26.82 2.31
N GLN A 154 46.38 26.34 1.61
CA GLN A 154 47.38 27.17 0.91
C GLN A 154 48.18 26.29 -0.05
N SER A 155 48.30 26.77 -1.30
CA SER A 155 48.83 26.13 -2.52
C SER A 155 47.99 24.95 -3.01
N GLU A 156 47.46 24.92 -4.24
CA GLU A 156 48.02 25.39 -5.52
C GLU A 156 46.89 25.93 -6.43
N GLU A 157 47.15 27.08 -7.05
CA GLU A 157 46.49 27.51 -8.27
C GLU A 157 47.06 26.68 -9.42
N ASP A 158 46.21 25.96 -10.16
CA ASP A 158 46.29 25.86 -11.63
C ASP A 158 45.20 24.93 -12.18
N GLY A 159 44.55 25.37 -13.26
CA GLY A 159 43.74 24.49 -14.12
C GLY A 159 42.27 24.89 -14.24
N GLY A 160 41.92 25.48 -15.38
CA GLY A 160 40.60 25.97 -15.70
C GLY A 160 39.49 24.89 -15.82
N ALA A 161 38.26 25.40 -15.72
CA ALA A 161 37.01 24.84 -16.23
C ALA A 161 36.36 23.65 -15.49
N GLN A 162 35.96 23.83 -14.23
CA GLN A 162 34.96 22.95 -13.59
C GLN A 162 34.30 23.55 -12.33
N VAL A 163 33.61 24.71 -12.39
CA VAL A 163 32.93 25.28 -11.19
C VAL A 163 31.53 25.86 -11.48
N LYS A 164 30.74 25.22 -12.37
CA LYS A 164 29.32 25.64 -12.57
C LYS A 164 28.28 24.55 -12.35
N GLN A 165 28.66 23.37 -11.85
CA GLN A 165 27.71 22.29 -11.52
C GLN A 165 27.50 22.06 -10.01
N GLU A 166 28.32 22.63 -9.13
CA GLU A 166 28.15 22.45 -7.68
C GLU A 166 27.10 23.39 -7.06
N TYR A 167 26.88 24.58 -7.65
CA TYR A 167 25.93 25.58 -7.11
C TYR A 167 24.45 25.20 -7.23
N HIS A 168 24.11 24.17 -8.03
CA HIS A 168 22.74 23.64 -8.13
C HIS A 168 22.49 22.39 -7.27
N ALA A 169 23.55 21.73 -6.78
CA ALA A 169 23.41 20.54 -5.94
C ALA A 169 23.07 20.92 -4.48
N GLU A 170 23.66 21.98 -3.94
CA GLU A 170 23.46 22.39 -2.55
C GLU A 170 22.04 22.95 -2.28
N ASN A 171 21.47 23.69 -3.24
CA ASN A 171 20.10 24.21 -3.15
C ASN A 171 19.03 23.10 -3.19
N ASN A 172 19.29 21.98 -3.88
CA ASN A 172 18.37 20.84 -3.91
C ASN A 172 18.41 20.03 -2.60
N VAL A 173 19.60 19.87 -1.99
CA VAL A 173 19.74 19.15 -0.72
C VAL A 173 19.06 19.90 0.44
N ALA A 174 19.12 21.23 0.47
CA ALA A 174 18.42 22.04 1.46
C ALA A 174 16.88 21.94 1.32
N ASN A 175 16.37 21.89 0.09
CA ASN A 175 14.94 21.81 -0.20
C ASN A 175 14.35 20.40 0.09
N ILE A 176 15.12 19.34 -0.19
CA ILE A 176 14.75 17.96 0.15
C ILE A 176 14.76 17.75 1.68
N LYS A 177 15.72 18.35 2.40
CA LYS A 177 15.76 18.32 3.88
C LYS A 177 14.58 19.06 4.52
N ALA A 178 14.09 20.13 3.91
CA ALA A 178 12.90 20.84 4.39
C ALA A 178 11.62 20.01 4.15
N SER A 179 11.43 19.45 2.94
CA SER A 179 10.26 18.64 2.58
C SER A 179 10.13 17.37 3.43
N THR A 180 11.24 16.68 3.70
CA THR A 180 11.24 15.43 4.49
C THR A 180 11.03 15.66 5.98
N CYS A 181 11.32 16.87 6.48
CA CYS A 181 11.07 17.25 7.87
C CYS A 181 9.57 17.52 8.11
N ASP A 182 8.90 18.21 7.17
CA ASP A 182 7.45 18.46 7.23
C ASP A 182 6.64 17.16 7.12
N ASP A 183 7.00 16.26 6.20
CA ASP A 183 6.32 14.97 6.03
C ASP A 183 6.50 14.05 7.27
N ARG A 184 7.64 14.14 7.96
CA ARG A 184 7.90 13.41 9.20
C ARG A 184 7.11 13.97 10.37
N GLN A 185 6.98 15.29 10.47
CA GLN A 185 6.16 15.92 11.51
C GLN A 185 4.66 15.64 11.28
N GLU A 186 4.20 15.65 10.03
CA GLU A 186 2.82 15.33 9.70
C GLU A 186 2.46 13.87 10.01
N THR A 187 3.36 12.93 9.66
CA THR A 187 3.14 11.50 9.96
C THR A 187 3.15 11.22 11.46
N GLU A 188 3.99 11.90 12.24
CA GLU A 188 4.03 11.77 13.69
C GLU A 188 2.78 12.37 14.36
N LEU A 189 2.30 13.53 13.89
CA LEU A 189 1.03 14.12 14.34
C LEU A 189 -0.17 13.21 14.04
N ARG A 190 -0.23 12.62 12.84
CA ARG A 190 -1.29 11.67 12.47
C ARG A 190 -1.29 10.41 13.34
N LEU A 191 -0.12 9.91 13.71
CA LEU A 191 0.00 8.76 14.60
C LEU A 191 -0.48 9.10 16.01
N ARG A 192 -0.11 10.28 16.54
CA ARG A 192 -0.56 10.75 17.86
C ARG A 192 -2.08 10.93 17.92
N ILE A 193 -2.67 11.61 16.93
CA ILE A 193 -4.12 11.79 16.84
C ILE A 193 -4.83 10.44 16.78
N ARG A 194 -4.30 9.47 16.00
CA ARG A 194 -4.88 8.13 15.94
C ARG A 194 -4.85 7.43 17.30
N THR A 195 -3.70 7.46 17.99
CA THR A 195 -3.57 6.82 19.31
C THR A 195 -4.47 7.46 20.35
N GLU A 196 -4.64 8.79 20.32
CA GLU A 196 -5.54 9.51 21.23
C GLU A 196 -7.00 9.13 20.99
N ILE A 197 -7.44 9.12 19.72
CA ILE A 197 -8.81 8.71 19.36
C ILE A 197 -9.06 7.25 19.78
N GLU A 198 -8.11 6.36 19.54
CA GLU A 198 -8.24 4.95 19.92
C GLU A 198 -8.35 4.77 21.45
N GLU A 199 -7.57 5.51 22.24
CA GLU A 199 -7.65 5.45 23.70
C GLU A 199 -8.95 6.08 24.23
N GLU A 200 -9.40 7.21 23.67
CA GLU A 200 -10.69 7.81 24.03
C GLU A 200 -11.88 6.87 23.73
N MET A 201 -11.85 6.20 22.57
CA MET A 201 -12.86 5.21 22.22
C MET A 201 -12.87 4.02 23.19
N LYS A 202 -11.70 3.49 23.56
CA LYS A 202 -11.59 2.41 24.56
C LYS A 202 -12.14 2.83 25.92
N VAL A 203 -11.88 4.06 26.36
CA VAL A 203 -12.40 4.60 27.62
C VAL A 203 -13.92 4.69 27.58
N LYS A 204 -14.51 5.24 26.50
CA LYS A 204 -15.97 5.34 26.34
C LYS A 204 -16.64 3.98 26.34
N LEU A 205 -16.10 3.03 25.55
CA LEU A 205 -16.64 1.67 25.47
C LEU A 205 -16.59 0.96 26.83
N ARG A 206 -15.48 1.10 27.58
CA ARG A 206 -15.38 0.54 28.94
C ARG A 206 -16.38 1.16 29.91
N ALA A 207 -16.64 2.46 29.80
CA ALA A 207 -17.62 3.15 30.65
C ALA A 207 -19.05 2.70 30.33
N GLU A 208 -19.39 2.52 29.05
CA GLU A 208 -20.70 2.05 28.59
C GLU A 208 -20.97 0.62 29.04
N ILE A 209 -20.02 -0.30 28.78
CA ILE A 209 -20.11 -1.69 29.26
C ILE A 209 -20.24 -1.74 30.79
N ARG A 210 -19.51 -0.89 31.52
CA ARG A 210 -19.61 -0.83 32.99
C ARG A 210 -20.98 -0.32 33.45
N ALA A 211 -21.58 0.64 32.76
CA ALA A 211 -22.91 1.15 33.09
C ALA A 211 -23.99 0.10 32.84
N GLU A 212 -23.92 -0.64 31.72
CA GLU A 212 -24.84 -1.74 31.42
C GLU A 212 -24.73 -2.86 32.47
N LEU A 213 -23.52 -3.28 32.82
CA LEU A 213 -23.30 -4.29 33.86
C LEU A 213 -23.82 -3.88 35.23
N LEU A 214 -23.71 -2.59 35.60
CA LEU A 214 -24.24 -2.09 36.88
C LEU A 214 -25.77 -2.06 36.87
N ALA A 215 -26.39 -1.65 35.75
CA ALA A 215 -27.84 -1.67 35.62
C ALA A 215 -28.40 -3.10 35.74
N GLU A 216 -27.72 -4.09 35.16
CA GLU A 216 -28.12 -5.50 35.24
C GLU A 216 -27.92 -6.10 36.65
N ILE A 217 -27.00 -5.55 37.46
CA ILE A 217 -26.83 -5.92 38.87
C ILE A 217 -27.90 -5.26 39.75
N ASP A 218 -28.32 -4.02 39.47
CA ASP A 218 -29.35 -3.32 40.26
C ASP A 218 -30.77 -3.89 40.04
N ASP A 219 -31.00 -4.58 38.92
CA ASP A 219 -32.26 -5.29 38.60
C ASP A 219 -32.36 -6.71 39.20
N LEU A 220 -31.30 -7.20 39.88
CA LEU A 220 -31.21 -8.52 40.56
C LEU A 220 -31.42 -8.43 42.07
#